data_AF-A0A967SGN4-F1
#
_entry.id   AF-A0A967SGN4-F1
#
_cell.length_a   1.000
_cell.length_b   1.000
_cell.length_c   1.000
_cell.angle_alpha   90.00
_cell.angle_beta   90.00
_cell.angle_gamma   90.00
#
_symmetry.space_group_name_H-M   'P 1'
#
loop_
_entity.id
_entity.type
_entity.pdbx_description
1 polymer ?
#
loop_
_entity_poly.entity_id
_entity_poly.type
_entity_poly.pdbx_seq_one_letter_code
_entity_poly.pdbx_strand_id
1 'polypeptide(L)'
;PDDLPYDRGDEIGDLSRSFRAMTNRLAELDRLKAEFMSVAGHELKTPISAARAHADLLLLEVHGTLTEQQSETLEAIIEQTEVMVRLVHRLLNIGRLEAGTYPLEIEAVEVRAMLDKLSRTFGVLADEQ
;
A
#
# COMPACT_ATOMS: atom_id res chain seq x y z
N PRO A 1 -0.46 -13.48 25.59
CA PRO A 1 0.68 -14.38 25.84
C PRO A 1 0.18 -15.68 26.45
N ASP A 2 0.32 -16.80 25.75
CA ASP A 2 -0.29 -18.06 26.20
C ASP A 2 0.38 -18.67 27.45
N ASP A 3 1.49 -18.08 27.90
CA ASP A 3 2.28 -18.46 29.08
C ASP A 3 1.78 -17.85 30.40
N LEU A 4 0.74 -17.00 30.39
CA LEU A 4 0.20 -16.44 31.63
C LEU A 4 -0.70 -17.43 32.40
N PRO A 5 -0.76 -17.34 33.73
CA PRO A 5 -1.51 -18.30 34.55
C PRO A 5 -3.00 -17.93 34.65
N TYR A 6 -3.77 -18.29 33.62
CA TYR A 6 -5.19 -17.94 33.48
C TYR A 6 -6.17 -18.68 34.39
N ASP A 7 -5.79 -19.87 34.84
CA ASP A 7 -6.64 -20.78 35.61
C ASP A 7 -6.58 -20.52 37.12
N ARG A 8 -5.87 -19.45 37.53
CA ARG A 8 -5.81 -19.04 38.93
C ARG A 8 -7.12 -18.35 39.34
N GLY A 9 -7.59 -18.65 40.54
CA GLY A 9 -8.76 -18.01 41.17
C GLY A 9 -8.41 -16.80 42.05
N ASP A 10 -7.19 -16.27 41.95
CA ASP A 10 -6.71 -15.11 42.70
C ASP A 10 -6.63 -13.84 41.83
N GLU A 11 -6.22 -12.73 42.44
CA GLU A 11 -6.11 -11.42 41.78
C GLU A 11 -5.17 -11.44 40.56
N ILE A 12 -4.17 -12.32 40.57
CA ILE A 12 -3.25 -12.52 39.44
C ILE A 12 -3.95 -13.23 38.28
N GLY A 13 -4.84 -14.19 38.58
CA GLY A 13 -5.72 -14.80 37.58
C GLY A 13 -6.68 -13.80 36.94
N ASP A 14 -7.30 -12.93 37.76
CA ASP A 14 -8.19 -11.86 37.27
C ASP A 14 -7.45 -10.86 36.37
N LEU A 15 -6.25 -10.44 36.77
CA LEU A 15 -5.39 -9.58 35.97
C LEU A 15 -5.00 -10.26 34.66
N SER A 16 -4.60 -11.53 34.70
CA SER A 16 -4.22 -12.30 33.52
C SER A 16 -5.39 -12.39 32.52
N ARG A 17 -6.60 -12.72 32.98
CA ARG A 17 -7.81 -12.75 32.14
C ARG A 17 -8.13 -11.39 31.52
N SER A 18 -8.05 -10.32 32.32
CA SER A 18 -8.27 -8.95 31.84
C SER A 18 -7.25 -8.55 30.78
N PHE A 19 -5.98 -8.92 30.99
CA PHE A 19 -4.91 -8.68 30.02
C PHE A 19 -5.16 -9.46 28.71
N ARG A 20 -5.53 -10.74 28.77
CA ARG A 20 -5.88 -11.54 27.58
C ARG A 20 -7.06 -10.93 26.82
N ALA A 21 -8.09 -10.47 27.52
CA ALA A 21 -9.22 -9.80 26.88
C ALA A 21 -8.76 -8.53 26.15
N MET A 22 -7.88 -7.73 26.76
CA MET A 22 -7.31 -6.53 26.15
C MET A 22 -6.44 -6.87 24.93
N THR A 23 -5.58 -7.88 25.01
CA THR A 23 -4.73 -8.29 23.87
C THR A 23 -5.57 -8.82 22.72
N ASN A 24 -6.62 -9.60 22.99
CA ASN A 24 -7.52 -10.11 21.96
C ASN A 24 -8.30 -8.96 21.30
N ARG A 25 -8.72 -7.96 22.08
CA ARG A 25 -9.39 -6.77 21.57
C ARG A 25 -8.47 -5.97 20.66
N LEU A 26 -7.21 -5.82 21.03
CA LEU A 26 -6.20 -5.13 20.22
C LEU A 26 -5.96 -5.87 18.88
N ALA A 27 -5.77 -7.18 18.93
CA ALA A 27 -5.59 -8.00 17.72
C ALA A 27 -6.78 -7.90 16.75
N GLU A 28 -8.01 -7.87 17.28
CA GLU A 28 -9.20 -7.68 16.44
C GLU A 28 -9.27 -6.27 15.82
N LEU A 29 -8.86 -5.23 16.55
CA LEU A 29 -8.77 -3.87 16.00
C LEU A 29 -7.74 -3.79 14.88
N ASP A 30 -6.58 -4.43 15.03
CA ASP A 30 -5.55 -4.48 13.99
C ASP A 30 -6.07 -5.22 12.74
N ARG A 31 -6.79 -6.34 12.93
CA ARG A 31 -7.43 -7.07 11.83
C ARG A 31 -8.44 -6.20 11.08
N LEU A 32 -9.33 -5.53 11.80
CA LEU A 32 -10.35 -4.65 11.20
C LEU A 32 -9.72 -3.45 10.48
N LYS A 33 -8.64 -2.87 11.04
CA LYS A 33 -7.88 -1.80 10.40
C LYS A 33 -7.32 -2.27 9.06
N ALA A 34 -6.69 -3.45 9.02
CA ALA A 34 -6.11 -3.98 7.79
C ALA A 34 -7.17 -4.32 6.74
N GLU A 35 -8.30 -4.90 7.15
CA GLU A 35 -9.44 -5.17 6.28
C GLU A 35 -9.99 -3.88 5.66
N PHE A 36 -10.22 -2.85 6.49
CA PHE A 36 -10.65 -1.53 6.03
C PHE A 36 -9.68 -0.93 5.01
N MET A 37 -8.37 -0.94 5.30
CA MET A 37 -7.36 -0.42 4.39
C MET A 37 -7.36 -1.18 3.05
N SER A 38 -7.52 -2.50 3.08
CA SER A 38 -7.61 -3.34 1.88
C SER A 38 -8.80 -2.96 1.01
N VAL A 39 -9.99 -2.84 1.60
CA VAL A 39 -11.22 -2.46 0.88
C VAL A 39 -11.09 -1.04 0.33
N ALA A 40 -10.70 -0.08 1.16
CA ALA A 40 -10.56 1.32 0.76
C ALA A 40 -9.56 1.47 -0.40
N GLY A 41 -8.42 0.78 -0.36
CA GLY A 41 -7.45 0.87 -1.45
C GLY A 41 -7.94 0.26 -2.77
N HIS A 42 -8.71 -0.84 -2.72
CA HIS A 42 -9.35 -1.38 -3.93
C HIS A 42 -10.40 -0.41 -4.50
N GLU A 43 -11.26 0.13 -3.64
CA GLU A 43 -12.31 1.07 -4.03
C GLU A 43 -11.75 2.40 -4.55
N LEU A 44 -10.58 2.84 -4.08
CA LEU A 44 -9.91 4.05 -4.58
C LEU A 44 -9.19 3.84 -5.92
N LYS A 45 -8.69 2.63 -6.19
CA LYS A 45 -7.94 2.34 -7.42
C LYS A 45 -8.80 2.52 -8.67
N THR A 46 -10.07 2.12 -8.60
CA THR A 46 -11.04 2.22 -9.70
C THR A 46 -11.29 3.67 -10.15
N PRO A 47 -11.75 4.61 -9.30
CA PRO A 47 -12.00 5.99 -9.69
C PRO A 47 -10.73 6.73 -10.10
N ILE A 48 -9.57 6.45 -9.48
CA ILE A 48 -8.29 7.04 -9.92
C ILE A 48 -7.92 6.57 -11.34
N SER A 49 -8.10 5.28 -11.62
CA SER A 49 -7.83 4.73 -12.96
C SER A 49 -8.78 5.30 -14.01
N ALA A 50 -10.06 5.50 -13.65
CA ALA A 50 -11.04 6.14 -14.52
C ALA A 50 -10.68 7.61 -14.80
N ALA A 51 -10.31 8.38 -13.76
CA ALA A 51 -9.87 9.77 -13.92
C ALA A 51 -8.65 9.90 -14.84
N ARG A 52 -7.66 9.00 -14.67
CA ARG A 52 -6.50 8.93 -15.57
C ARG A 52 -6.90 8.63 -17.00
N ALA A 53 -7.73 7.60 -17.21
CA ALA A 53 -8.17 7.23 -18.56
C ALA A 53 -8.91 8.38 -19.26
N HIS A 54 -9.73 9.15 -18.54
CA HIS A 54 -10.36 10.34 -19.09
C HIS A 54 -9.35 11.44 -19.45
N ALA A 55 -8.34 11.67 -18.62
CA ALA A 55 -7.28 12.63 -18.92
C ALA A 55 -6.45 12.19 -20.14
N ASP A 56 -6.10 10.90 -20.23
CA ASP A 56 -5.39 10.32 -21.37
C ASP A 56 -6.21 10.47 -22.67
N LEU A 57 -7.52 10.23 -22.63
CA LEU A 57 -8.41 10.41 -23.79
C LEU A 57 -8.49 11.86 -24.26
N LEU A 58 -8.48 12.82 -23.33
CA LEU A 58 -8.44 14.24 -23.66
C LEU A 58 -7.09 14.61 -24.29
N LEU A 59 -5.98 14.11 -23.75
CA LEU A 59 -4.64 14.35 -24.27
C LEU A 59 -4.43 13.78 -25.68
N LEU A 60 -5.13 12.69 -26.01
CA LEU A 60 -5.19 12.13 -27.37
C LEU A 60 -6.03 12.95 -28.36
N GLU A 61 -6.57 14.10 -27.94
CA GLU A 61 -7.39 15.02 -28.75
C GLU A 61 -8.62 14.36 -29.41
N VAL A 62 -9.10 13.24 -28.87
CA VAL A 62 -10.23 12.46 -29.41
C VAL A 62 -11.52 13.29 -29.46
N HIS A 63 -11.64 14.30 -28.61
CA HIS A 63 -12.81 15.18 -28.48
C HIS A 63 -12.59 16.60 -29.01
N GLY A 64 -11.45 16.86 -29.67
CA GLY A 64 -11.08 18.18 -30.19
C GLY A 64 -9.63 18.55 -29.84
N THR A 65 -9.10 19.56 -30.53
CA THR A 65 -7.74 20.06 -30.33
C THR A 65 -7.60 20.80 -29.01
N LEU A 66 -6.47 20.60 -28.33
CA LEU A 66 -6.12 21.28 -27.09
C LEU A 66 -5.25 22.50 -27.37
N THR A 67 -5.36 23.51 -26.52
CA THR A 67 -4.32 24.53 -26.42
C THR A 67 -3.12 23.98 -25.67
N GLU A 68 -1.94 24.56 -25.88
CA GLU A 68 -0.70 24.17 -25.18
C GLU A 68 -0.89 24.18 -23.65
N GLN A 69 -1.52 25.23 -23.12
CA GLN A 69 -1.81 25.34 -21.68
C GLN A 69 -2.76 24.24 -21.16
N GLN A 70 -3.71 23.79 -22.00
CA GLN A 70 -4.61 22.69 -21.64
C GLN A 70 -3.87 21.35 -21.62
N SER A 71 -2.97 21.12 -22.58
CA SER A 71 -2.12 19.93 -22.62
C SER A 71 -1.20 19.86 -21.40
N GLU A 72 -0.50 20.94 -21.06
CA GLU A 72 0.34 21.02 -19.83
C GLU A 72 -0.48 20.72 -18.57
N THR A 73 -1.71 21.23 -18.50
CA THR A 73 -2.60 20.98 -17.36
C THR A 73 -3.03 19.51 -17.28
N LEU A 74 -3.31 18.87 -18.42
CA LEU A 74 -3.67 17.45 -18.48
C LEU A 74 -2.49 16.55 -18.11
N GLU A 75 -1.28 16.86 -18.57
CA GLU A 75 -0.06 16.15 -18.17
C GLU A 75 0.15 16.23 -16.65
N ALA A 76 -0.03 17.41 -16.05
CA ALA A 76 0.04 17.57 -14.60
C ALA A 76 -1.04 16.74 -13.88
N ILE A 77 -2.27 16.70 -14.39
CA ILE A 77 -3.34 15.85 -13.83
C ILE A 77 -2.94 14.37 -13.89
N ILE A 78 -2.44 13.90 -15.03
CA ILE A 78 -1.99 12.52 -15.21
C ILE A 78 -0.88 12.20 -14.19
N GLU A 79 0.13 13.06 -14.05
CA GLU A 79 1.20 12.88 -13.06
C GLU A 79 0.64 12.76 -11.63
N GLN A 80 -0.32 13.62 -11.26
CA GLN A 80 -0.97 13.54 -9.94
C GLN A 80 -1.77 12.24 -9.77
N THR A 81 -2.43 11.72 -10.82
CA THR A 81 -3.09 10.41 -10.73
C THR A 81 -2.10 9.29 -10.46
N GLU A 82 -0.90 9.34 -11.03
CA GLU A 82 0.13 8.34 -10.76
C GLU A 82 0.66 8.44 -9.32
N VAL A 83 0.83 9.66 -8.80
CA VAL A 83 1.16 9.88 -7.38
C VAL A 83 0.08 9.24 -6.49
N MET A 84 -1.20 9.46 -6.78
CA MET A 84 -2.30 8.88 -6.01
C MET A 84 -2.28 7.35 -6.04
N VAL A 85 -2.06 6.73 -7.21
CA VAL A 85 -1.92 5.26 -7.33
C VAL A 85 -0.78 4.75 -6.46
N ARG A 86 0.39 5.41 -6.50
CA ARG A 86 1.54 5.02 -5.67
C ARG A 86 1.22 5.13 -4.17
N LEU A 87 0.51 6.18 -3.75
CA LEU A 87 0.11 6.36 -2.35
C LEU A 87 -0.87 5.28 -1.88
N VAL A 88 -1.88 4.97 -2.70
CA VAL A 88 -2.84 3.89 -2.41
C VAL A 88 -2.12 2.55 -2.25
N HIS A 89 -1.19 2.22 -3.16
CA HIS A 89 -0.40 1.00 -3.04
C HIS A 89 0.46 0.97 -1.77
N ARG A 90 1.07 2.10 -1.38
CA ARG A 90 1.86 2.18 -0.13
C ARG A 90 0.98 1.96 1.11
N LEU A 91 -0.21 2.56 1.16
CA LEU A 91 -1.16 2.38 2.25
C LEU A 91 -1.62 0.92 2.37
N LEU A 92 -1.93 0.27 1.24
CA LEU A 92 -2.29 -1.15 1.19
C LEU A 92 -1.17 -2.05 1.70
N ASN A 93 0.06 -1.79 1.28
CA ASN A 93 1.22 -2.57 1.71
C ASN A 93 1.46 -2.44 3.22
N ILE A 94 1.36 -1.23 3.78
CA ILE A 94 1.47 -1.01 5.22
C ILE A 94 0.39 -1.80 5.97
N GLY A 95 -0.87 -1.72 5.52
CA GLY A 95 -1.97 -2.47 6.16
C GLY A 95 -1.73 -3.98 6.17
N ARG A 96 -1.19 -4.55 5.10
CA ARG A 96 -0.85 -5.98 5.02
C ARG A 96 0.34 -6.35 5.92
N LEU A 97 1.35 -5.49 6.00
CA LEU A 97 2.51 -5.68 6.87
C LEU A 97 2.11 -5.65 8.35
N GLU A 98 1.31 -4.68 8.77
CA GLU A 98 0.85 -4.56 10.16
C GLU A 98 -0.03 -5.75 10.58
N ALA A 99 -0.85 -6.28 9.67
CA ALA A 99 -1.64 -7.49 9.93
C ALA A 99 -0.85 -8.80 9.87
N GLY A 100 0.46 -8.76 9.54
CA GLY A 100 1.26 -9.97 9.34
C GLY A 100 0.78 -10.85 8.17
N THR A 101 -0.04 -10.29 7.26
CA THR A 101 -0.62 -11.01 6.11
C THR A 101 0.14 -10.77 4.81
N TYR A 102 1.25 -10.03 4.87
CA TYR A 102 2.09 -9.80 3.70
C TYR A 102 2.74 -11.14 3.28
N PRO A 103 2.40 -11.68 2.10
CA PRO A 103 2.94 -12.96 1.66
C PRO A 103 4.44 -12.78 1.38
N LEU A 104 5.27 -13.43 2.19
CA LEU A 104 6.71 -13.48 1.98
C LEU A 104 7.02 -14.74 1.18
N GLU A 105 7.34 -14.57 -0.09
CA GLU A 105 7.80 -15.65 -0.96
C GLU A 105 9.31 -15.83 -0.76
N ILE A 106 9.67 -16.88 -0.03
CA ILE A 106 11.08 -17.23 0.21
C ILE A 106 11.57 -18.10 -0.94
N GLU A 107 12.43 -17.53 -1.79
CA GLU A 107 13.05 -18.22 -2.92
C GLU A 107 14.56 -17.99 -2.99
N ALA A 108 15.27 -18.87 -3.70
CA ALA A 108 16.68 -18.70 -3.97
C ALA A 108 16.88 -17.61 -5.04
N VAL A 109 17.54 -16.52 -4.67
CA VAL A 109 17.78 -15.36 -5.55
C VAL A 109 19.25 -15.33 -5.99
N GLU A 110 19.48 -15.10 -7.28
CA GLU A 110 20.82 -14.91 -7.82
C GLU A 110 21.26 -13.44 -7.57
N VAL A 111 22.18 -13.27 -6.61
CA VAL A 111 22.58 -11.95 -6.10
C VAL A 111 23.22 -11.09 -7.19
N ARG A 112 23.98 -11.67 -8.12
CA ARG A 112 24.63 -10.91 -9.20
C ARG A 112 23.57 -10.33 -10.15
N ALA A 113 22.59 -11.12 -10.57
CA ALA A 113 21.50 -10.66 -11.43
C ALA A 113 20.67 -9.56 -10.75
N MET A 114 20.46 -9.67 -9.44
CA MET A 114 19.81 -8.61 -8.66
C MET A 114 20.62 -7.31 -8.67
N LEU A 115 21.93 -7.40 -8.43
CA LEU A 115 22.84 -6.25 -8.44
C LEU A 115 22.98 -5.62 -9.83
N ASP A 116 23.07 -6.42 -10.89
CA ASP A 116 23.13 -5.94 -12.27
C ASP A 116 21.86 -5.18 -12.65
N LYS A 117 20.69 -5.68 -12.22
CA LYS A 117 19.39 -5.01 -12.41
C LYS A 117 19.34 -3.67 -11.67
N LEU A 118 19.83 -3.61 -10.44
CA LEU A 118 19.91 -2.36 -9.67
C LEU A 118 20.86 -1.38 -10.34
N SER A 119 22.06 -1.82 -10.73
CA SER A 119 23.06 -0.98 -11.40
C SER A 119 22.54 -0.38 -12.71
N ARG A 120 21.78 -1.15 -13.51
CA ARG A 120 21.13 -0.61 -14.71
C ARG A 120 20.05 0.41 -14.40
N THR A 121 19.19 0.10 -13.43
CA THR A 121 18.08 1.00 -13.03
C THR A 121 18.61 2.35 -12.53
N PHE A 122 19.65 2.35 -11.71
CA PHE A 122 20.22 3.55 -11.13
C PHE A 122 21.34 4.20 -11.96
N GLY A 123 21.95 3.46 -12.89
CA GLY A 123 22.96 3.99 -13.81
C GLY A 123 22.40 5.07 -14.73
N VAL A 124 21.16 4.89 -15.22
CA VAL A 124 20.47 5.90 -16.05
C VAL A 124 20.29 7.23 -15.32
N LEU A 125 20.03 7.20 -14.01
CA LEU A 125 19.90 8.41 -13.17
C LEU A 125 21.25 9.05 -12.82
N ALA A 126 22.35 8.30 -12.93
CA ALA A 126 23.70 8.79 -12.68
C ALA A 126 24.30 9.48 -13.91
N ASP A 127 23.90 9.08 -15.13
CA ASP A 127 24.31 9.72 -16.38
C ASP A 127 23.52 11.01 -16.69
N GLU A 128 22.43 11.27 -15.97
CA GLU A 128 21.62 12.50 -16.06
C GLU A 128 22.04 13.62 -15.08
N GLN A 129 23.14 13.44 -14.31
CA GLN A 129 23.74 14.47 -13.45
C GLN A 129 25.09 15.00 -13.94
#